data_AF-A0A5K1CDX8-F1
#
_entry.id   AF-A0A5K1CDX8-F1
#
_cell.length_a   1.000
_cell.length_b   1.000
_cell.length_c   1.000
_cell.angle_alpha   90.00
_cell.angle_beta   90.00
_cell.angle_gamma   90.00
#
_symmetry.space_group_name_H-M   'P 1'
#
loop_
_entity.id
_entity.type
_entity.pdbx_description
1 polymer ?
#
loop_
_entity_poly.entity_id
_entity_poly.type
_entity_poly.pdbx_seq_one_letter_code
_entity_poly.pdbx_strand_id
1 'polypeptide(L)' 'ELELSQCFASVKAAYERLKALRPPCQACYKTHFEQTMVAKFLAGLSPKYEVAKVQMLTGAEIPDLAEAYNRLSRLA' A
#
# COMPACT_ATOMS: atom_id res chain seq x y z
N GLU A 1 7.90 -14.55 -2.69
CA GLU A 1 6.81 -13.61 -3.02
C GLU A 1 5.64 -13.89 -2.09
N LEU A 2 4.94 -12.86 -1.61
CA LEU A 2 3.75 -13.01 -0.76
C LEU A 2 2.49 -13.03 -1.63
N GLU A 3 1.54 -13.89 -1.29
CA GLU A 3 0.18 -13.80 -1.83
C GLU A 3 -0.45 -12.45 -1.46
N LEU A 4 -1.36 -11.94 -2.32
CA LEU A 4 -1.90 -10.57 -2.24
C LEU A 4 -2.46 -10.25 -0.84
N SER A 5 -3.23 -11.18 -0.27
CA SER A 5 -3.84 -11.06 1.05
C SER A 5 -2.82 -11.06 2.18
N GLN A 6 -1.76 -11.87 2.10
CA GLN A 6 -0.69 -11.91 3.10
C GLN A 6 0.13 -10.62 3.08
N CYS A 7 0.47 -10.10 1.89
CA CYS A 7 1.16 -8.83 1.75
C CYS A 7 0.33 -7.69 2.35
N PHE A 8 -0.96 -7.63 2.01
CA PHE A 8 -1.89 -6.64 2.54
C PHE A 8 -2.00 -6.69 4.06
N ALA A 9 -2.18 -7.89 4.64
CA ALA A 9 -2.28 -8.09 6.08
C ALA A 9 -0.99 -7.65 6.80
N SER A 10 0.17 -8.00 6.25
CA SER A 10 1.48 -7.63 6.81
C SER A 10 1.68 -6.11 6.85
N VAL A 11 1.40 -5.43 5.73
CA VAL A 11 1.53 -3.97 5.64
C VAL A 11 0.54 -3.27 6.57
N LYS A 12 -0.71 -3.73 6.61
CA LYS A 12 -1.74 -3.19 7.51
C LYS A 12 -1.35 -3.35 8.99
N ALA A 13 -0.83 -4.51 9.37
CA ALA A 13 -0.37 -4.75 10.74
C ALA A 13 0.82 -3.85 11.12
N ALA A 14 1.79 -3.67 10.22
CA ALA A 14 2.91 -2.77 10.44
C ALA A 14 2.43 -1.31 10.58
N TYR A 15 1.46 -0.90 9.76
CA TYR A 15 0.87 0.42 9.82
C TYR A 15 0.18 0.72 11.15
N GLU A 16 -0.65 -0.19 11.65
CA GLU A 16 -1.33 -0.02 12.94
C GLU A 16 -0.33 0.06 14.11
N ARG A 17 0.78 -0.70 14.03
CA ARG A 17 1.88 -0.55 15.01
C ARG A 17 2.54 0.82 14.94
N LEU A 18 2.72 1.36 13.74
CA LEU A 18 3.33 2.68 13.55
C LEU A 18 2.39 3.81 14.00
N LYS A 19 1.07 3.68 13.84
CA LYS A 19 0.07 4.60 14.44
C LYS A 19 0.25 4.72 15.95
N ALA A 20 0.45 3.58 16.61
CA ALA A 20 0.56 3.52 18.06
C ALA A 20 1.78 4.28 18.59
N LEU A 21 2.82 4.50 17.77
CA LEU A 21 4.04 5.21 18.17
C LEU A 21 3.90 6.74 18.25
N ARG A 22 2.71 7.29 17.96
CA ARG A 22 2.37 8.73 17.98
C ARG A 22 3.25 9.55 17.00
N PRO A 23 2.73 9.91 15.81
CA PRO A 23 3.53 10.60 14.81
C PRO A 23 3.91 12.04 15.25
N PRO A 24 5.06 12.56 14.79
CA PRO A 24 5.52 13.91 15.10
C PRO A 24 4.60 15.01 14.55
N CYS A 25 3.78 14.71 13.52
CA CYS A 25 2.77 15.60 12.96
C CYS A 25 1.65 14.82 12.26
N GLN A 26 0.39 15.17 12.54
CA GLN A 26 -0.79 14.50 11.98
C GLN A 26 -0.91 14.69 10.45
N ALA A 27 -0.57 15.89 9.95
CA ALA A 27 -0.61 16.18 8.52
C ALA A 27 0.48 15.44 7.72
N CYS A 28 1.70 15.37 8.25
CA CYS A 28 2.78 14.62 7.59
C CYS A 28 2.52 13.12 7.64
N TYR A 29 1.90 12.63 8.71
CA TYR A 29 1.45 11.26 8.81
C TYR A 29 0.44 10.92 7.70
N LYS A 30 -0.62 11.70 7.55
CA LYS A 30 -1.62 11.44 6.51
C LYS A 30 -0.98 11.42 5.11
N THR A 31 -0.14 12.41 4.80
CA THR A 31 0.34 12.57 3.43
C THR A 31 1.51 11.64 3.09
N HIS A 32 2.58 11.65 3.89
CA HIS A 32 3.78 10.88 3.55
C HIS A 32 3.65 9.40 3.93
N PHE A 33 2.94 9.11 5.02
CA PHE A 33 2.88 7.75 5.54
C PHE A 33 1.92 6.87 4.75
N GLU A 34 0.73 7.38 4.38
CA GLU A 34 -0.22 6.65 3.55
C GLU A 34 0.40 6.32 2.18
N GLN A 35 1.07 7.29 1.55
CA GLN A 35 1.80 7.09 0.31
C GLN A 35 2.92 6.05 0.45
N THR A 36 3.68 6.11 1.55
CA THR A 36 4.74 5.13 1.84
C THR A 36 4.20 3.72 2.03
N MET A 37 3.02 3.55 2.65
CA MET A 37 2.41 2.22 2.81
C MET A 37 2.00 1.62 1.48
N VAL A 38 1.36 2.40 0.61
CA VAL A 38 0.93 1.93 -0.70
C VAL A 38 2.15 1.54 -1.52
N ALA A 39 3.20 2.36 -1.51
CA ALA A 39 4.46 2.03 -2.17
C ALA A 39 5.08 0.72 -1.62
N LYS A 40 5.12 0.53 -0.29
CA LYS A 40 5.62 -0.71 0.33
C LYS A 40 4.76 -1.93 0.00
N PHE A 41 3.44 -1.76 -0.03
CA PHE A 41 2.53 -2.81 -0.44
C PHE A 41 2.80 -3.24 -1.88
N LEU A 42 2.78 -2.29 -2.83
CA LEU A 42 3.04 -2.58 -4.24
C LEU A 42 4.42 -3.20 -4.47
N ALA A 43 5.45 -2.74 -3.76
CA ALA A 43 6.80 -3.29 -3.84
C ALA A 43 6.93 -4.73 -3.31
N GLY A 44 6.08 -5.13 -2.35
CA GLY A 44 6.10 -6.47 -1.76
C GLY A 44 5.36 -7.55 -2.56
N LEU A 45 4.72 -7.17 -3.67
CA LEU A 45 3.92 -8.06 -4.50
C LEU A 45 4.73 -8.77 -5.58
N SER A 46 4.24 -9.95 -5.97
CA SER A 46 4.76 -10.73 -7.10
C SER A 46 4.69 -9.94 -8.44
N PRO A 47 5.63 -10.16 -9.38
CA PRO A 47 5.63 -9.59 -10.73
C PRO A 47 4.35 -9.83 -11.53
N LYS A 48 3.50 -10.79 -11.14
CA LYS A 48 2.17 -10.97 -11.78
C LYS A 48 1.32 -9.69 -11.78
N TYR A 49 1.59 -8.77 -10.85
CA TYR A 49 0.88 -7.49 -10.75
C TYR A 49 1.66 -6.31 -11.34
N GLU A 50 2.79 -6.51 -12.03
CA GLU A 50 3.71 -5.43 -12.42
C GLU A 50 3.04 -4.34 -13.26
N VAL A 51 2.21 -4.72 -14.24
CA VAL A 51 1.47 -3.76 -15.08
C VAL A 51 0.53 -2.90 -14.23
N ALA A 52 -0.24 -3.52 -13.34
CA ALA A 52 -1.16 -2.81 -12.47
C ALA A 52 -0.42 -1.93 -11.45
N LYS A 53 0.71 -2.39 -10.90
CA LYS A 53 1.59 -1.60 -10.01
C LYS A 53 2.07 -0.34 -10.71
N VAL A 54 2.62 -0.47 -11.92
CA VAL A 54 3.13 0.66 -12.69
C VAL A 54 2.01 1.66 -12.96
N GLN A 55 0.83 1.21 -13.39
CA GLN A 55 -0.32 2.08 -13.63
C GLN A 55 -0.77 2.84 -12.38
N MET A 56 -0.76 2.21 -11.20
CA MET A 56 -1.11 2.87 -9.94
C MET A 56 -0.06 3.90 -9.50
N LEU A 57 1.22 3.67 -9.82
CA LEU A 57 2.33 4.56 -9.46
C LEU A 57 2.50 5.73 -10.44
N THR A 58 2.12 5.56 -11.70
CA THR A 58 2.21 6.60 -12.74
C THR A 58 0.90 7.36 -12.96
N GLY A 59 -0.18 6.94 -12.30
CA GLY A 59 -1.47 7.64 -12.33
C GLY A 59 -1.40 9.04 -11.72
N ALA A 60 -2.37 9.89 -12.08
CA ALA A 60 -2.45 11.26 -11.57
C ALA A 60 -2.61 11.31 -10.03
N GLU A 61 -3.26 10.30 -9.46
CA GLU A 61 -3.40 10.10 -8.03
C GLU A 61 -3.03 8.66 -7.66
N ILE A 62 -2.14 8.53 -6.67
CA ILE A 62 -1.79 7.22 -6.11
C ILE A 62 -2.97 6.77 -5.23
N PRO A 63 -3.55 5.58 -5.48
CA PRO A 63 -4.70 5.09 -4.73
C PRO A 63 -4.34 4.83 -3.26
N ASP A 64 -5.33 4.83 -2.38
CA ASP A 64 -5.11 4.38 -1.01
C ASP A 64 -4.89 2.85 -0.95
N LEU A 65 -4.48 2.35 0.21
CA LEU A 65 -4.13 0.93 0.39
C LEU A 65 -5.32 0.00 0.12
N ALA A 66 -6.53 0.37 0.53
CA ALA A 66 -7.72 -0.45 0.35
C ALA A 66 -8.15 -0.47 -1.12
N GLU A 67 -8.09 0.68 -1.78
CA GLU A 67 -8.36 0.78 -3.21
C GLU A 67 -7.34 -0.02 -4.03
N ALA A 68 -6.04 0.12 -3.74
CA ALA A 68 -4.99 -0.66 -4.41
C ALA A 68 -5.25 -2.17 -4.27
N TYR A 69 -5.56 -2.64 -3.06
CA TYR A 69 -5.93 -4.03 -2.81
C TYR A 69 -7.15 -4.46 -3.63
N ASN A 70 -8.22 -3.66 -3.64
CA ASN A 70 -9.46 -3.98 -4.35
C ASN A 70 -9.28 -4.01 -5.88
N ARG A 71 -8.42 -3.14 -6.42
CA ARG A 71 -8.08 -3.16 -7.85
C ARG A 71 -7.29 -4.41 -8.21
N LEU A 72 -6.32 -4.80 -7.38
CA LEU A 72 -5.50 -5.99 -7.60
C LEU A 72 -6.27 -7.31 -7.36
N SER A 73 -7.19 -7.36 -6.40
CA SER A 73 -7.96 -8.56 -6.10
C SER A 73 -8.90 -8.96 -7.24
N ARG A 74 -9.28 -8.02 -8.10
CA ARG A 74 -10.05 -8.28 -9.33
C ARG A 74 -9.22 -8.90 -10.46
N LEU A 75 -7.90 -8.87 -10.33
CA LEU A 75 -6.95 -9.45 -11.30
C LEU A 75 -6.46 -10.83 -10.88
N ALA A 76 -6.76 -11.24 -9.65
CA ALA A 76 -6.27 -12.46 -9.00
C ALA A 76 -7.20 -13.66 -9.24
#